data_AF-A0A7S1ZCC3-F1
#
_entry.id   AF-A0A7S1ZCC3-F1
#
_cell.length_a   1.000
_cell.length_b   1.000
_cell.length_c   1.000
_cell.angle_alpha   90.00
_cell.angle_beta   90.00
_cell.angle_gamma   90.00
#
_symmetry.space_group_name_H-M   'P 1'
#
loop_
_entity.id
_entity.type
_entity.pdbx_description
1 polymer ?
#
loop_
_entity_poly.entity_id
_entity_poly.type
_entity_poly.pdbx_seq_one_letter_code
_entity_poly.pdbx_strand_id
1 'polypeptide(L)'
;IEVVGGQFELFDWVYTLDWRTDPRCVTFQWPRMGDNEDEDEDDVMGERHIQRSESGVDLEEMPGGPPVGGTIVWTTTHPDYPKIMWKRETVGGPPPPKVELFGPRDNFYCRVVAGSGLVASALRPRYQPDGIWGNVFVQAGKVGLASYHFLSQDCLGDGDGRGRDDICQAYISYEHPLCALWPPLDDGCPIPSRVPFCSVAWDNQTRTFRGVIDWMRAHGTTWQGSSSWRYEMQFDSEYSCVSGGRVFNVVEGGSETEYSKYGENLVYINAAIMDKFQDILQEGAGTGESNEAESGTDATMDPQSDDFEASSGGNDGRAEGTHPEHSNSSSAPIDEIVGESSSVIPSEPSPGNDADVRFLEASRELRRRLTDEGASHMTVAMISQLFRAVQRGTYEHLIDFNL
;
A
#
# COMPACT_ATOMS: atom_id res chain seq x y z
N ILE A 1 -9.09 1.49 -22.54
CA ILE A 1 -9.81 0.32 -23.05
C ILE A 1 -9.74 -0.75 -21.98
N GLU A 2 -10.85 -1.04 -21.31
CA GLU A 2 -10.92 -2.10 -20.29
C GLU A 2 -11.36 -3.39 -21.00
N VAL A 3 -10.56 -4.44 -20.90
CA VAL A 3 -10.90 -5.74 -21.51
C VAL A 3 -11.66 -6.56 -20.47
N VAL A 4 -12.98 -6.66 -20.64
CA VAL A 4 -13.87 -7.38 -19.72
C VAL A 4 -14.37 -8.65 -20.41
N GLY A 5 -14.06 -9.82 -19.86
CA GLY A 5 -14.56 -11.09 -20.39
C GLY A 5 -14.01 -11.49 -21.76
N GLY A 6 -12.80 -11.03 -22.10
CA GLY A 6 -12.23 -11.22 -23.44
C GLY A 6 -12.88 -10.32 -24.49
N GLN A 7 -13.74 -9.37 -24.10
CA GLN A 7 -14.31 -8.38 -24.99
C GLN A 7 -13.85 -6.98 -24.62
N PHE A 8 -13.61 -6.16 -25.62
CA PHE A 8 -13.51 -4.71 -25.42
C PHE A 8 -14.19 -3.97 -26.56
N GLU A 9 -14.68 -2.79 -26.26
CA GLU A 9 -15.35 -1.93 -27.22
C GLU A 9 -14.51 -0.67 -27.47
N LEU A 10 -14.38 -0.29 -28.74
CA LEU A 10 -13.77 0.98 -29.16
C LEU A 10 -14.65 1.59 -30.25
N PHE A 11 -15.38 2.66 -29.93
CA PHE A 11 -16.46 3.19 -30.79
C PHE A 11 -17.50 2.09 -31.08
N ASP A 12 -17.95 1.92 -32.33
CA ASP A 12 -18.94 0.90 -32.73
C ASP A 12 -18.36 -0.52 -32.86
N TRP A 13 -17.11 -0.72 -32.43
CA TRP A 13 -16.36 -1.95 -32.69
C TRP A 13 -16.33 -2.82 -31.46
N VAL A 14 -16.72 -4.09 -31.60
CA VAL A 14 -16.66 -5.09 -30.53
C VAL A 14 -15.55 -6.09 -30.83
N TYR A 15 -14.47 -6.03 -30.08
CA TYR A 15 -13.37 -6.96 -30.20
C TYR A 15 -13.62 -8.14 -29.26
N THR A 16 -13.60 -9.38 -29.76
CA THR A 16 -13.80 -10.59 -28.95
C THR A 16 -12.59 -11.50 -29.01
N LEU A 17 -11.73 -11.37 -28.03
CA LEU A 17 -10.61 -12.27 -27.78
C LEU A 17 -11.17 -13.63 -27.26
N ASP A 18 -11.39 -14.57 -28.18
CA ASP A 18 -11.85 -15.93 -27.84
C ASP A 18 -10.65 -16.81 -27.40
N TRP A 19 -10.41 -16.82 -26.09
CA TRP A 19 -9.33 -17.59 -25.48
C TRP A 19 -9.62 -19.09 -25.35
N ARG A 20 -10.84 -19.56 -25.64
CA ARG A 20 -11.29 -20.92 -25.26
C ARG A 20 -11.05 -21.96 -26.32
N THR A 21 -11.14 -21.59 -27.59
CA THR A 21 -11.07 -22.55 -28.70
C THR A 21 -9.69 -22.68 -29.32
N ASP A 22 -8.92 -21.59 -29.36
CA ASP A 22 -7.52 -21.59 -29.79
C ASP A 22 -6.84 -20.29 -29.31
N PRO A 23 -5.96 -20.32 -28.29
CA PRO A 23 -5.27 -19.12 -27.79
C PRO A 23 -4.34 -18.47 -28.84
N ARG A 24 -4.08 -19.16 -29.95
CA ARG A 24 -3.35 -18.65 -31.12
C ARG A 24 -4.24 -17.88 -32.10
N CYS A 25 -5.56 -17.90 -31.90
CA CYS A 25 -6.54 -17.36 -32.83
C CYS A 25 -7.47 -16.34 -32.16
N VAL A 26 -7.07 -15.07 -32.21
CA VAL A 26 -7.91 -13.94 -31.81
C VAL A 26 -8.97 -13.71 -32.87
N THR A 27 -10.22 -13.54 -32.43
CA THR A 27 -11.34 -13.25 -33.32
C THR A 27 -11.69 -11.76 -33.28
N PHE A 28 -11.88 -11.15 -34.45
CA PHE A 28 -12.29 -9.75 -34.57
C PHE A 28 -13.69 -9.70 -35.15
N GLN A 29 -14.61 -9.05 -34.45
CA GLN A 29 -15.97 -8.83 -34.93
C GLN A 29 -16.12 -7.36 -35.33
N TRP A 30 -16.39 -7.12 -36.61
CA TRP A 30 -16.48 -5.78 -37.16
C TRP A 30 -17.91 -5.23 -36.98
N PRO A 31 -18.08 -3.92 -36.72
CA PRO A 31 -19.40 -3.31 -36.81
C PRO A 31 -20.00 -3.58 -38.19
N ARG A 32 -21.33 -3.66 -38.25
CA ARG A 32 -22.05 -3.65 -39.52
C ARG A 32 -21.78 -2.28 -40.17
N MET A 33 -20.90 -2.23 -41.17
CA MET A 33 -20.77 -1.07 -42.04
C MET A 33 -22.08 -0.97 -42.81
N GLY A 34 -23.02 -0.17 -42.30
CA GLY A 34 -24.40 -0.18 -42.76
C GLY A 34 -25.10 1.14 -42.49
N ASP A 35 -24.47 2.25 -42.86
CA ASP A 35 -25.16 3.53 -43.04
C ASP A 35 -25.82 3.54 -44.41
N ASN A 36 -26.82 2.69 -44.60
CA ASN A 36 -27.90 2.99 -45.54
C ASN A 36 -29.16 3.02 -44.68
N GLU A 37 -29.49 4.21 -44.16
CA GLU A 37 -30.68 4.48 -43.34
C GLU A 37 -32.02 4.26 -44.10
N ASP A 38 -31.96 3.81 -45.36
CA ASP A 38 -33.10 3.73 -46.29
C ASP A 38 -33.53 2.29 -46.66
N GLU A 39 -32.98 1.24 -46.06
CA GLU A 39 -33.33 -0.15 -46.43
C GLU A 39 -34.12 -0.86 -45.33
N ASP A 40 -35.40 -1.09 -45.66
CA ASP A 40 -36.47 -1.83 -44.97
C ASP A 40 -36.04 -2.77 -43.80
N GLU A 41 -36.64 -2.54 -42.63
CA GLU A 41 -36.30 -3.14 -41.31
C GLU A 41 -36.44 -4.67 -41.20
N ASP A 42 -36.92 -5.38 -42.22
CA ASP A 42 -37.50 -6.72 -42.00
C ASP A 42 -36.70 -7.94 -42.48
N ASP A 43 -35.59 -7.85 -43.24
CA ASP A 43 -35.06 -9.10 -43.82
C ASP A 43 -33.56 -9.27 -44.11
N VAL A 44 -32.64 -8.63 -43.38
CA VAL A 44 -31.24 -9.09 -43.43
C VAL A 44 -30.55 -8.96 -42.07
N MET A 45 -30.49 -10.07 -41.33
CA MET A 45 -29.42 -10.35 -40.36
C MET A 45 -28.11 -10.46 -41.15
N GLY A 46 -27.53 -9.30 -41.50
CA GLY A 46 -26.30 -9.22 -42.27
C GLY A 46 -25.20 -10.06 -41.66
N GLU A 47 -24.47 -10.80 -42.50
CA GLU A 47 -23.39 -11.68 -42.07
C GLU A 47 -22.36 -10.90 -41.24
N ARG A 48 -22.31 -11.20 -39.94
CA ARG A 48 -21.26 -10.71 -39.06
C ARG A 48 -19.92 -11.13 -39.63
N HIS A 49 -19.09 -10.17 -40.01
CA HIS A 49 -17.73 -10.46 -40.45
C HIS A 49 -16.87 -10.83 -39.24
N ILE A 50 -16.68 -12.14 -39.08
CA ILE A 50 -15.79 -12.74 -38.09
C ILE A 50 -14.43 -12.94 -38.76
N GLN A 51 -13.43 -12.19 -38.31
CA GLN A 51 -12.05 -12.38 -38.77
C GLN A 51 -11.23 -13.13 -37.73
N ARG A 52 -10.30 -13.94 -38.19
CA ARG A 52 -9.39 -14.71 -37.33
C ARG A 52 -7.97 -14.20 -37.51
N SER A 53 -7.21 -14.08 -36.43
CA SER A 53 -5.78 -13.80 -36.52
C SER A 53 -5.06 -15.01 -37.11
N GLU A 54 -4.22 -14.80 -38.12
CA GLU A 54 -3.37 -15.84 -38.71
C GLU A 54 -2.05 -16.03 -37.93
N SER A 55 -1.62 -15.00 -37.21
CA SER A 55 -0.36 -14.94 -36.44
C SER A 55 -0.46 -13.85 -35.35
N GLY A 56 0.30 -13.95 -34.26
CA GLY A 56 0.30 -12.95 -33.20
C GLY A 56 1.14 -13.35 -31.97
N VAL A 57 0.90 -12.69 -30.84
CA VAL A 57 1.45 -13.11 -29.55
C VAL A 57 0.77 -14.40 -29.11
N ASP A 58 1.56 -15.43 -28.86
CA ASP A 58 1.11 -16.62 -28.15
C ASP A 58 1.01 -16.27 -26.66
N LEU A 59 -0.22 -16.17 -26.16
CA LEU A 59 -0.46 -15.86 -24.76
C LEU A 59 -0.31 -17.07 -23.84
N GLU A 60 -0.16 -18.29 -24.38
CA GLU A 60 0.31 -19.41 -23.57
C GLU A 60 1.79 -19.22 -23.22
N GLU A 61 2.59 -18.71 -24.16
CA GLU A 61 4.01 -18.38 -23.93
C GLU A 61 4.20 -17.03 -23.22
N MET A 62 3.27 -16.08 -23.38
CA MET A 62 3.30 -14.75 -22.74
C MET A 62 1.95 -14.37 -22.11
N PRO A 63 1.56 -14.98 -20.98
CA PRO A 63 0.25 -14.74 -20.35
C PRO A 63 0.03 -13.29 -19.89
N GLY A 64 1.11 -12.54 -19.63
CA GLY A 64 1.06 -11.11 -19.32
C GLY A 64 0.86 -10.19 -20.53
N GLY A 65 0.85 -10.73 -21.76
CA GLY A 65 0.93 -9.94 -22.99
C GLY A 65 2.28 -9.22 -23.15
N PRO A 66 2.43 -8.32 -24.14
CA PRO A 66 3.69 -7.60 -24.33
C PRO A 66 3.93 -6.59 -23.18
N PRO A 67 5.18 -6.21 -22.89
CA PRO A 67 5.49 -5.18 -21.90
C PRO A 67 4.95 -3.80 -22.33
N VAL A 68 4.94 -2.81 -21.42
CA VAL A 68 4.59 -1.42 -21.76
C VAL A 68 5.51 -0.91 -22.89
N GLY A 69 4.91 -0.31 -23.91
CA GLY A 69 5.57 0.08 -25.15
C GLY A 69 5.69 -1.04 -26.19
N GLY A 70 5.54 -2.30 -25.78
CA GLY A 70 5.49 -3.46 -26.65
C GLY A 70 4.22 -3.46 -27.52
N THR A 71 4.32 -4.10 -28.69
CA THR A 71 3.25 -4.13 -29.69
C THR A 71 2.92 -5.56 -30.08
N ILE A 72 1.64 -5.91 -30.07
CA ILE A 72 1.10 -7.11 -30.71
C ILE A 72 0.71 -6.74 -32.13
N VAL A 73 1.10 -7.56 -33.10
CA VAL A 73 0.65 -7.40 -34.49
C VAL A 73 -0.07 -8.67 -34.89
N TRP A 74 -1.37 -8.57 -35.12
CA TRP A 74 -2.17 -9.64 -35.69
C TRP A 74 -2.32 -9.43 -37.19
N THR A 75 -2.08 -10.47 -37.96
CA THR A 75 -2.44 -10.49 -39.39
C THR A 75 -3.90 -10.94 -39.50
N THR A 76 -4.71 -10.22 -40.29
CA THR A 76 -6.14 -10.54 -40.47
C THR A 76 -6.42 -10.99 -41.90
N THR A 77 -7.57 -11.63 -42.09
CA THR A 77 -8.07 -12.03 -43.41
C THR A 77 -8.74 -10.89 -44.20
N HIS A 78 -8.83 -9.66 -43.65
CA HIS A 78 -9.45 -8.54 -44.37
C HIS A 78 -8.52 -7.98 -45.45
N PRO A 79 -9.00 -7.77 -46.69
CA PRO A 79 -8.16 -7.21 -47.75
C PRO A 79 -7.68 -5.78 -47.44
N ASP A 80 -8.54 -4.95 -46.85
CA ASP A 80 -8.21 -3.54 -46.57
C ASP A 80 -7.53 -3.33 -45.20
N TYR A 81 -7.61 -4.32 -44.31
CA TYR A 81 -7.07 -4.23 -42.95
C TYR A 81 -6.21 -5.46 -42.64
N PRO A 82 -5.15 -5.72 -43.43
CA PRO A 82 -4.38 -6.97 -43.33
C PRO A 82 -3.67 -7.12 -41.98
N LYS A 83 -3.60 -6.06 -41.18
CA LYS A 83 -2.97 -6.07 -39.86
C LYS A 83 -3.75 -5.25 -38.85
N ILE A 84 -3.84 -5.77 -37.63
CA ILE A 84 -4.27 -5.03 -36.44
C ILE A 84 -3.06 -4.94 -35.52
N MET A 85 -2.71 -3.72 -35.12
CA MET A 85 -1.60 -3.46 -34.21
C MET A 85 -2.15 -2.98 -32.88
N TRP A 86 -1.70 -3.60 -31.79
CA TRP A 86 -2.06 -3.23 -30.44
C TRP A 86 -0.80 -2.89 -29.66
N LYS A 87 -0.66 -1.64 -29.25
CA LYS A 87 0.47 -1.21 -28.43
C LYS A 87 0.00 -1.10 -26.98
N ARG A 88 0.69 -1.78 -26.05
CA ARG A 88 0.41 -1.59 -24.63
C ARG A 88 0.96 -0.22 -24.23
N GLU A 89 0.08 0.75 -24.03
CA GLU A 89 0.49 2.10 -23.60
C GLU A 89 0.75 2.17 -22.09
N THR A 90 -0.07 1.47 -21.32
CA THR A 90 0.01 1.42 -19.85
C THR A 90 -0.40 0.05 -19.35
N VAL A 91 0.04 -0.31 -18.14
CA VAL A 91 -0.62 -1.31 -17.30
C VAL A 91 -1.52 -0.52 -16.34
N GLY A 92 -2.81 -0.87 -16.24
CA GLY A 92 -3.71 -0.19 -15.31
C GLY A 92 -3.20 -0.26 -13.87
N GLY A 93 -3.68 0.65 -13.01
CA GLY A 93 -3.41 0.60 -11.56
C GLY A 93 -3.81 -0.76 -10.95
N PRO A 94 -3.44 -1.02 -9.68
CA PRO A 94 -3.61 -2.34 -9.06
C PRO A 94 -5.02 -2.89 -9.31
N PRO A 95 -5.15 -4.18 -9.68
CA PRO A 95 -6.44 -4.75 -9.96
C PRO A 95 -7.34 -4.59 -8.72
N PRO A 96 -8.63 -4.26 -8.92
CA PRO A 96 -9.51 -3.94 -7.82
C PRO A 96 -9.58 -5.08 -6.79
N PRO A 97 -9.83 -4.77 -5.51
CA PRO A 97 -9.59 -5.61 -4.32
C PRO A 97 -10.39 -6.93 -4.25
N LYS A 98 -11.28 -7.18 -5.22
CA LYS A 98 -12.00 -8.43 -5.35
C LYS A 98 -12.04 -8.86 -6.81
N VAL A 99 -11.26 -9.89 -7.09
CA VAL A 99 -11.31 -10.65 -8.32
C VAL A 99 -12.18 -11.87 -8.05
N GLU A 100 -13.42 -11.90 -8.54
CA GLU A 100 -14.20 -13.15 -8.52
C GLU A 100 -13.68 -14.08 -9.60
N LEU A 101 -13.11 -15.21 -9.18
CA LEU A 101 -12.71 -16.31 -10.05
C LEU A 101 -13.97 -16.95 -10.65
N PHE A 102 -14.14 -16.83 -11.96
CA PHE A 102 -15.18 -17.57 -12.67
C PHE A 102 -14.66 -18.09 -14.01
N GLY A 103 -14.67 -19.42 -14.18
CA GLY A 103 -14.22 -20.12 -15.38
C GLY A 103 -13.97 -21.61 -15.10
N PRO A 104 -13.98 -22.47 -16.14
CA PRO A 104 -13.56 -23.87 -16.00
C PRO A 104 -12.07 -23.97 -15.68
N ARG A 105 -11.69 -25.06 -14.99
CA ARG A 105 -10.51 -25.30 -14.12
C ARG A 105 -9.10 -24.86 -14.58
N ASP A 106 -8.91 -24.37 -15.80
CA ASP A 106 -7.58 -24.11 -16.36
C ASP A 106 -7.41 -22.71 -16.99
N ASN A 107 -8.38 -21.79 -16.86
CA ASN A 107 -8.27 -20.41 -17.35
C ASN A 107 -8.77 -19.39 -16.31
N PHE A 108 -7.89 -18.49 -15.86
CA PHE A 108 -8.19 -17.47 -14.85
C PHE A 108 -8.77 -16.22 -15.50
N TYR A 109 -9.91 -15.74 -14.99
CA TYR A 109 -10.53 -14.47 -15.41
C TYR A 109 -10.63 -13.53 -14.22
N CYS A 110 -10.41 -12.24 -14.47
CA CYS A 110 -10.61 -11.18 -13.49
C CYS A 110 -11.77 -10.28 -13.91
N ARG A 111 -12.81 -10.16 -13.07
CA ARG A 111 -13.87 -9.14 -13.25
C ARG A 111 -13.82 -8.13 -12.11
N VAL A 112 -13.76 -6.85 -12.49
CA VAL A 112 -14.00 -5.73 -11.58
C VAL A 112 -15.47 -5.74 -11.17
N VAL A 113 -15.77 -6.12 -9.92
CA VAL A 113 -17.14 -5.98 -9.40
C VAL A 113 -17.32 -4.54 -8.92
N ALA A 114 -17.53 -3.62 -9.86
CA ALA A 114 -18.05 -2.30 -9.56
C ALA A 114 -19.48 -2.47 -8.98
N GLY A 115 -19.59 -2.45 -7.66
CA GLY A 115 -20.88 -2.53 -6.96
C GLY A 115 -21.00 -3.51 -5.80
N SER A 116 -20.01 -4.36 -5.51
CA SER A 116 -20.01 -5.04 -4.20
C SER A 116 -19.47 -4.07 -3.16
N GLY A 117 -20.35 -3.23 -2.60
CA GLY A 117 -20.08 -2.33 -1.48
C GLY A 117 -19.75 -3.06 -0.16
N LEU A 118 -18.90 -4.09 -0.22
CA LEU A 118 -18.68 -5.05 0.85
C LEU A 118 -17.21 -5.46 1.08
N VAL A 119 -16.20 -5.03 0.29
CA VAL A 119 -14.91 -5.78 0.31
C VAL A 119 -13.60 -4.97 0.39
N ALA A 120 -13.63 -3.68 0.74
CA ALA A 120 -12.41 -3.01 1.22
C ALA A 120 -12.67 -1.95 2.30
N SER A 121 -13.81 -1.25 2.24
CA SER A 121 -14.20 -0.28 3.28
C SER A 121 -15.00 -0.88 4.44
N ALA A 122 -15.39 -2.17 4.39
CA ALA A 122 -16.42 -2.71 5.28
C ALA A 122 -15.88 -3.32 6.58
N LEU A 123 -14.59 -3.64 6.68
CA LEU A 123 -13.99 -4.12 7.92
C LEU A 123 -12.88 -3.16 8.32
N ARG A 124 -13.25 -2.14 9.11
CA ARG A 124 -12.28 -1.40 9.92
C ARG A 124 -11.38 -2.43 10.63
N PRO A 125 -10.06 -2.35 10.48
CA PRO A 125 -9.13 -3.22 11.20
C PRO A 125 -9.51 -3.29 12.68
N ARG A 126 -9.54 -4.50 13.23
CA ARG A 126 -9.84 -4.73 14.64
C ARG A 126 -8.54 -5.03 15.36
N TYR A 127 -8.38 -4.39 16.52
CA TYR A 127 -7.26 -4.67 17.39
C TYR A 127 -7.50 -5.97 18.15
N GLN A 128 -6.56 -6.91 18.05
CA GLN A 128 -6.54 -8.15 18.82
C GLN A 128 -5.33 -8.13 19.77
N PRO A 129 -5.53 -7.98 21.09
CA PRO A 129 -4.43 -7.84 22.04
C PRO A 129 -3.73 -9.17 22.38
N ASP A 130 -4.36 -10.31 22.07
CA ASP A 130 -3.91 -11.63 22.54
C ASP A 130 -2.95 -12.34 21.55
N GLY A 131 -2.79 -11.82 20.34
CA GLY A 131 -1.97 -12.44 19.30
C GLY A 131 -1.91 -11.63 18.01
N ILE A 132 -1.10 -12.07 17.05
CA ILE A 132 -1.04 -11.42 15.72
C ILE A 132 -2.27 -11.73 14.87
N TRP A 133 -2.96 -12.84 15.12
CA TRP A 133 -4.10 -13.26 14.31
C TRP A 133 -5.32 -12.37 14.54
N GLY A 134 -5.95 -11.95 13.44
CA GLY A 134 -6.97 -10.93 13.36
C GLY A 134 -6.46 -9.49 13.27
N ASN A 135 -5.14 -9.25 13.39
CA ASN A 135 -4.55 -7.91 13.26
C ASN A 135 -4.11 -7.58 11.83
N VAL A 136 -4.02 -6.28 11.56
CA VAL A 136 -3.45 -5.70 10.34
C VAL A 136 -2.36 -4.71 10.75
N PHE A 137 -1.17 -4.82 10.14
CA PHE A 137 -0.05 -3.94 10.39
C PHE A 137 0.29 -3.16 9.14
N VAL A 138 0.48 -1.85 9.27
CA VAL A 138 0.58 -0.93 8.14
C VAL A 138 1.88 -0.14 8.18
N GLN A 139 2.53 -0.04 7.02
CA GLN A 139 3.62 0.90 6.77
C GLN A 139 3.04 2.23 6.30
N ALA A 140 3.68 3.35 6.71
CA ALA A 140 3.18 4.70 6.45
C ALA A 140 1.68 4.83 6.78
N GLY A 141 1.25 4.04 7.78
CA GLY A 141 -0.13 3.72 8.21
C GLY A 141 -1.24 3.84 7.16
N LYS A 142 -0.99 3.28 5.99
CA LYS A 142 -1.99 3.06 4.95
C LYS A 142 -2.21 1.56 4.78
N VAL A 143 -3.46 1.12 4.93
CA VAL A 143 -3.86 -0.25 4.57
C VAL A 143 -3.69 -0.44 3.07
N GLY A 144 -3.07 -1.55 2.68
CA GLY A 144 -2.78 -1.89 1.29
C GLY A 144 -1.46 -1.34 0.74
N LEU A 145 -0.69 -0.57 1.52
CA LEU A 145 0.64 -0.10 1.12
C LEU A 145 1.71 -0.98 1.78
N ALA A 146 1.96 -2.16 1.21
CA ALA A 146 2.72 -3.26 1.81
C ALA A 146 2.22 -3.69 3.21
N SER A 147 0.95 -3.48 3.53
CA SER A 147 0.42 -3.82 4.86
C SER A 147 0.37 -5.34 5.06
N TYR A 148 0.68 -5.82 6.26
CA TYR A 148 0.58 -7.23 6.66
C TYR A 148 -0.79 -7.53 7.24
N HIS A 149 -1.41 -8.60 6.76
CA HIS A 149 -2.72 -9.07 7.22
C HIS A 149 -2.57 -10.47 7.78
N PHE A 150 -3.04 -10.69 9.01
CA PHE A 150 -3.04 -11.99 9.66
C PHE A 150 -4.50 -12.34 9.98
N LEU A 151 -5.18 -13.16 9.17
CA LEU A 151 -6.63 -13.32 9.32
C LEU A 151 -7.03 -14.31 10.42
N SER A 152 -6.54 -15.56 10.36
CA SER A 152 -6.83 -16.60 11.36
C SER A 152 -5.64 -17.56 11.52
N GLN A 153 -5.52 -18.14 12.71
CA GLN A 153 -4.57 -19.21 13.02
C GLN A 153 -5.03 -20.57 12.49
N ASP A 154 -6.34 -20.76 12.26
CA ASP A 154 -6.98 -22.06 12.00
C ASP A 154 -6.49 -22.76 10.71
N CYS A 155 -5.73 -22.06 9.87
CA CYS A 155 -5.13 -22.58 8.66
C CYS A 155 -3.73 -23.20 8.84
N LEU A 156 -3.14 -23.10 10.03
CA LEU A 156 -1.94 -23.86 10.36
C LEU A 156 -2.38 -25.30 10.66
N GLY A 157 -2.53 -26.12 9.61
CA GLY A 157 -2.99 -27.50 9.74
C GLY A 157 -2.21 -28.28 10.81
N ASP A 158 -2.85 -29.28 11.42
CA ASP A 158 -2.34 -30.10 12.55
C ASP A 158 -1.07 -30.93 12.25
N GLY A 159 -0.33 -30.61 11.19
CA GLY A 159 0.90 -31.29 10.79
C GLY A 159 0.69 -32.71 10.28
N ASP A 160 -0.56 -33.15 10.11
CA ASP A 160 -0.89 -34.53 9.71
C ASP A 160 -0.61 -34.83 8.22
N GLY A 161 -0.20 -33.81 7.46
CA GLY A 161 0.19 -33.91 6.06
C GLY A 161 -0.96 -34.30 5.12
N ARG A 162 -2.22 -34.26 5.59
CA ARG A 162 -3.39 -34.64 4.78
C ARG A 162 -4.15 -33.42 4.26
N GLY A 163 -3.45 -32.65 3.44
CA GLY A 163 -3.98 -32.18 2.15
C GLY A 163 -5.32 -31.46 2.18
N ARG A 164 -5.38 -30.33 2.87
CA ARG A 164 -6.07 -29.16 2.31
C ARG A 164 -4.99 -28.13 2.09
N ASP A 165 -4.81 -27.71 0.84
CA ASP A 165 -3.79 -26.78 0.38
C ASP A 165 -3.44 -25.75 1.46
N ASP A 166 -2.14 -25.61 1.76
CA ASP A 166 -1.53 -24.71 2.76
C ASP A 166 -1.87 -23.23 2.49
N ILE A 167 -3.15 -22.87 2.49
CA ILE A 167 -3.62 -21.51 2.34
C ILE A 167 -3.46 -20.87 3.72
N CYS A 168 -2.23 -20.47 4.01
CA CYS A 168 -1.98 -19.63 5.16
C CYS A 168 -2.75 -18.33 4.96
N GLN A 169 -3.55 -17.94 5.94
CA GLN A 169 -4.34 -16.72 5.88
C GLN A 169 -3.53 -15.49 6.32
N ALA A 170 -2.22 -15.52 6.12
CA ALA A 170 -1.34 -14.38 6.27
C ALA A 170 -0.87 -13.91 4.89
N TYR A 171 -0.94 -12.62 4.60
CA TYR A 171 -0.50 -12.06 3.32
C TYR A 171 -0.02 -10.62 3.44
N ILE A 172 0.71 -10.16 2.43
CA ILE A 172 1.01 -8.74 2.21
C ILE A 172 0.00 -8.18 1.21
N SER A 173 -0.59 -7.03 1.53
CA SER A 173 -1.46 -6.29 0.61
C SER A 173 -0.71 -5.13 -0.03
N TYR A 174 -0.85 -5.05 -1.35
CA TYR A 174 -0.37 -4.01 -2.26
C TYR A 174 -1.56 -3.32 -2.97
N GLU A 175 -2.74 -3.35 -2.36
CA GLU A 175 -3.99 -2.80 -2.91
C GLU A 175 -4.04 -1.27 -2.93
N HIS A 176 -3.16 -0.59 -2.19
CA HIS A 176 -3.16 0.87 -2.14
C HIS A 176 -2.64 1.45 -3.49
N PRO A 177 -3.28 2.48 -4.06
CA PRO A 177 -2.89 3.03 -5.37
C PRO A 177 -1.42 3.44 -5.50
N LEU A 178 -0.78 3.87 -4.41
CA LEU A 178 0.65 4.21 -4.39
C LEU A 178 1.58 3.04 -4.73
N CYS A 179 1.13 1.78 -4.54
CA CYS A 179 1.91 0.61 -4.97
C CYS A 179 2.07 0.53 -6.50
N ALA A 180 1.26 1.26 -7.28
CA ALA A 180 1.44 1.37 -8.73
C ALA A 180 2.75 2.08 -9.13
N LEU A 181 3.36 2.83 -8.20
CA LEU A 181 4.65 3.52 -8.43
C LEU A 181 5.85 2.59 -8.24
N TRP A 182 5.65 1.39 -7.69
CA TRP A 182 6.74 0.46 -7.45
C TRP A 182 7.13 -0.29 -8.74
N PRO A 183 8.38 -0.78 -8.82
CA PRO A 183 8.81 -1.58 -9.96
C PRO A 183 7.89 -2.78 -10.18
N PRO A 184 7.51 -3.08 -11.44
CA PRO A 184 6.77 -4.29 -11.75
C PRO A 184 7.58 -5.54 -11.37
N LEU A 185 6.94 -6.71 -11.46
CA LEU A 185 7.65 -7.98 -11.50
C LEU A 185 8.63 -7.99 -12.70
N ASP A 186 9.62 -8.87 -12.68
CA ASP A 186 10.71 -8.83 -13.67
C ASP A 186 10.26 -9.27 -15.08
N ASP A 187 9.07 -9.87 -15.21
CA ASP A 187 8.40 -10.14 -16.48
C ASP A 187 7.59 -8.93 -17.01
N GLY A 188 7.57 -7.82 -16.27
CA GLY A 188 6.83 -6.60 -16.57
C GLY A 188 5.37 -6.61 -16.07
N CYS A 189 4.91 -7.68 -15.43
CA CYS A 189 3.58 -7.73 -14.82
C CYS A 189 3.50 -6.80 -13.59
N PRO A 190 2.33 -6.21 -13.30
CA PRO A 190 2.16 -5.42 -12.08
C PRO A 190 2.31 -6.31 -10.85
N ILE A 191 2.70 -5.70 -9.72
CA ILE A 191 2.74 -6.42 -8.44
C ILE A 191 1.31 -6.91 -8.10
N PRO A 192 1.12 -8.18 -7.71
CA PRO A 192 -0.18 -8.71 -7.33
C PRO A 192 -0.76 -7.95 -6.13
N SER A 193 -2.06 -7.66 -6.13
CA SER A 193 -2.71 -6.89 -5.04
C SER A 193 -2.56 -7.55 -3.67
N ARG A 194 -2.50 -8.88 -3.59
CA ARG A 194 -2.25 -9.62 -2.36
C ARG A 194 -1.30 -10.77 -2.62
N VAL A 195 -0.29 -10.92 -1.77
CA VAL A 195 0.72 -11.95 -1.91
C VAL A 195 0.77 -12.77 -0.62
N PRO A 196 0.34 -14.05 -0.65
CA PRO A 196 0.26 -14.89 0.53
C PRO A 196 1.65 -15.28 1.02
N PHE A 197 1.79 -15.39 2.33
CA PHE A 197 2.95 -16.07 2.91
C PHE A 197 2.78 -17.58 2.82
N CYS A 198 3.86 -18.27 2.49
CA CYS A 198 4.02 -19.71 2.64
C CYS A 198 5.03 -20.03 3.75
N SER A 199 5.13 -21.30 4.12
CA SER A 199 6.09 -21.78 5.14
C SER A 199 5.99 -20.97 6.44
N VAL A 200 4.76 -20.67 6.85
CA VAL A 200 4.48 -19.79 7.98
C VAL A 200 4.74 -20.51 9.29
N ALA A 201 5.43 -19.83 10.20
CA ALA A 201 5.62 -20.26 11.58
C ALA A 201 5.39 -19.10 12.54
N TRP A 202 4.68 -19.36 13.63
CA TRP A 202 4.47 -18.42 14.73
C TRP A 202 5.07 -18.97 16.01
N ASP A 203 6.00 -18.22 16.60
CA ASP A 203 6.53 -18.49 17.94
C ASP A 203 5.92 -17.50 18.93
N ASN A 204 4.98 -17.99 19.75
CA ASN A 204 4.29 -17.18 20.75
C ASN A 204 5.20 -16.70 21.88
N GLN A 205 6.27 -17.44 22.22
CA GLN A 205 7.16 -17.09 23.32
C GLN A 205 8.01 -15.87 22.96
N THR A 206 8.53 -15.85 21.74
CA THR A 206 9.34 -14.74 21.23
C THR A 206 8.52 -13.69 20.48
N ARG A 207 7.21 -13.95 20.29
CA ARG A 207 6.28 -13.17 19.45
C ARG A 207 6.86 -12.94 18.06
N THR A 208 7.36 -14.01 17.45
CA THR A 208 8.04 -13.96 16.16
C THR A 208 7.23 -14.70 15.10
N PHE A 209 6.84 -13.97 14.07
CA PHE A 209 6.30 -14.52 12.83
C PHE A 209 7.44 -14.76 11.84
N ARG A 210 7.40 -15.91 11.17
CA ARG A 210 8.27 -16.24 10.05
C ARG A 210 7.41 -16.65 8.87
N GLY A 211 7.73 -16.15 7.68
CA GLY A 211 7.01 -16.49 6.46
C GLY A 211 7.87 -16.23 5.23
N VAL A 212 7.50 -16.86 4.12
CA VAL A 212 8.20 -16.72 2.84
C VAL A 212 7.21 -16.30 1.78
N ILE A 213 7.59 -15.33 0.95
CA ILE A 213 6.93 -15.07 -0.34
C ILE A 213 7.79 -15.71 -1.41
N ASP A 214 7.24 -16.71 -2.09
CA ASP A 214 7.92 -17.43 -3.17
C ASP A 214 7.40 -16.90 -4.52
N TRP A 215 8.07 -15.86 -5.03
CA TRP A 215 7.67 -15.17 -6.26
C TRP A 215 7.70 -16.12 -7.45
N MET A 216 8.79 -16.89 -7.58
CA MET A 216 8.98 -17.80 -8.70
C MET A 216 7.90 -18.88 -8.71
N ARG A 217 7.61 -19.51 -7.56
CA ARG A 217 6.58 -20.55 -7.49
C ARG A 217 5.16 -20.00 -7.66
N ALA A 218 4.86 -18.84 -7.09
CA ALA A 218 3.51 -18.28 -7.11
C ALA A 218 3.16 -17.57 -8.42
N HIS A 219 4.15 -16.97 -9.08
CA HIS A 219 3.94 -16.08 -10.22
C HIS A 219 4.77 -16.43 -11.46
N GLY A 220 5.64 -17.45 -11.40
CA GLY A 220 6.47 -17.86 -12.54
C GLY A 220 7.56 -16.87 -12.93
N THR A 221 7.84 -15.89 -12.06
CA THR A 221 8.83 -14.82 -12.29
C THR A 221 9.44 -14.35 -10.98
N THR A 222 10.45 -13.49 -11.06
CA THR A 222 11.11 -12.86 -9.90
C THR A 222 10.56 -11.43 -9.67
N TRP A 223 10.85 -10.88 -8.50
CA TRP A 223 10.64 -9.45 -8.25
C TRP A 223 11.95 -8.81 -7.80
N GLN A 224 12.44 -7.84 -8.57
CA GLN A 224 13.73 -7.17 -8.32
C GLN A 224 14.89 -8.18 -8.24
N GLY A 225 14.92 -9.13 -9.18
CA GLY A 225 15.92 -10.19 -9.30
C GLY A 225 15.86 -11.28 -8.22
N SER A 226 14.85 -11.23 -7.34
CA SER A 226 14.73 -12.15 -6.20
C SER A 226 13.65 -13.19 -6.45
N SER A 227 14.01 -14.47 -6.31
CA SER A 227 13.11 -15.61 -6.47
C SER A 227 12.16 -15.79 -5.31
N SER A 228 12.59 -15.41 -4.10
CA SER A 228 11.75 -15.40 -2.91
C SER A 228 12.23 -14.36 -1.90
N TRP A 229 11.33 -13.95 -1.01
CA TRP A 229 11.62 -13.07 0.11
C TRP A 229 11.25 -13.79 1.41
N ARG A 230 12.16 -13.80 2.38
CA ARG A 230 11.95 -14.41 3.70
C ARG A 230 11.80 -13.32 4.76
N TYR A 231 10.78 -13.48 5.58
CA TYR A 231 10.39 -12.52 6.59
C TYR A 231 10.54 -13.11 7.98
N GLU A 232 11.10 -12.33 8.88
CA GLU A 232 11.12 -12.53 10.32
C GLU A 232 10.61 -11.25 10.97
N MET A 233 9.43 -11.30 11.59
CA MET A 233 8.79 -10.15 12.21
C MET A 233 8.63 -10.42 13.70
N GLN A 234 9.24 -9.59 14.54
CA GLN A 234 9.06 -9.63 15.98
C GLN A 234 8.08 -8.54 16.40
N PHE A 235 7.09 -8.92 17.21
CA PHE A 235 6.05 -8.00 17.69
C PHE A 235 6.29 -7.59 19.14
N ASP A 236 5.88 -6.37 19.48
CA ASP A 236 5.82 -5.92 20.86
C ASP A 236 4.82 -6.74 21.69
N SER A 237 4.87 -6.59 23.01
CA SER A 237 4.07 -7.39 23.95
C SER A 237 2.57 -7.22 23.81
N GLU A 238 2.13 -6.10 23.21
CA GLU A 238 0.73 -5.80 22.95
C GLU A 238 0.35 -5.90 21.46
N TYR A 239 1.24 -6.33 20.56
CA TYR A 239 0.95 -6.39 19.12
C TYR A 239 0.49 -5.04 18.52
N SER A 240 1.01 -3.94 19.08
CA SER A 240 0.78 -2.59 18.59
C SER A 240 1.69 -2.24 17.41
N CYS A 241 2.83 -2.90 17.24
CA CYS A 241 3.77 -2.66 16.15
C CYS A 241 4.68 -3.87 15.88
N VAL A 242 5.41 -3.83 14.76
CA VAL A 242 6.55 -4.72 14.53
C VAL A 242 7.78 -4.05 15.13
N SER A 243 8.26 -4.58 16.26
CA SER A 243 9.34 -3.99 17.05
C SER A 243 10.73 -4.38 16.56
N GLY A 244 10.86 -5.48 15.80
CA GLY A 244 12.14 -5.98 15.31
C GLY A 244 12.01 -7.10 14.27
N GLY A 245 13.14 -7.66 13.88
CA GLY A 245 13.23 -8.71 12.86
C GLY A 245 13.87 -8.22 11.54
N ARG A 246 13.80 -9.05 10.50
CA ARG A 246 14.56 -8.87 9.24
C ARG A 246 13.76 -9.35 8.03
N VAL A 247 14.05 -8.75 6.88
CA VAL A 247 13.60 -9.20 5.57
C VAL A 247 14.83 -9.57 4.76
N PHE A 248 14.82 -10.76 4.20
CA PHE A 248 15.87 -11.27 3.35
C PHE A 248 15.33 -11.47 1.95
N ASN A 249 16.13 -11.15 0.93
CA ASN A 249 15.85 -11.54 -0.43
C ASN A 249 16.75 -12.73 -0.82
N VAL A 250 16.18 -13.65 -1.60
CA VAL A 250 16.87 -14.84 -2.07
C VAL A 250 16.92 -14.78 -3.59
N VAL A 251 18.13 -14.72 -4.15
CA VAL A 251 18.33 -14.73 -5.61
C VAL A 251 18.28 -16.16 -6.16
N GLU A 252 18.18 -16.29 -7.48
CA GLU A 252 18.29 -17.60 -8.14
C GLU A 252 19.66 -18.23 -7.82
N GLY A 253 19.66 -19.50 -7.40
CA GLY A 253 20.84 -20.19 -6.84
C GLY A 253 20.92 -20.18 -5.31
N GLY A 254 19.98 -19.52 -4.62
CA GLY A 254 19.77 -19.66 -3.19
C GLY A 254 20.67 -18.79 -2.31
N SER A 255 21.42 -17.85 -2.89
CA SER A 255 22.13 -16.84 -2.10
C SER A 255 21.13 -15.93 -1.42
N GLU A 256 21.29 -15.77 -0.11
CA GLU A 256 20.42 -14.94 0.71
C GLU A 256 21.16 -13.68 1.16
N THR A 257 20.51 -12.53 1.00
CA THR A 257 21.02 -11.23 1.46
C THR A 257 19.98 -10.53 2.33
N GLU A 258 20.44 -9.85 3.38
CA GLU A 258 19.56 -9.01 4.19
C GLU A 258 19.16 -7.79 3.36
N TYR A 259 17.86 -7.65 3.11
CA TYR A 259 17.31 -6.54 2.34
C TYR A 259 16.90 -5.39 3.26
N SER A 260 16.28 -5.70 4.39
CA SER A 260 15.72 -4.70 5.28
C SER A 260 15.55 -5.18 6.71
N LYS A 261 15.39 -4.25 7.65
CA LYS A 261 15.34 -4.51 9.09
C LYS A 261 14.22 -3.72 9.77
N TYR A 262 13.38 -4.42 10.50
CA TYR A 262 12.30 -3.78 11.25
C TYR A 262 12.88 -2.97 12.41
N GLY A 263 12.28 -1.80 12.59
CA GLY A 263 12.70 -0.79 13.52
C GLY A 263 13.92 0.02 13.09
N GLU A 264 14.49 -0.20 11.91
CA GLU A 264 15.52 0.68 11.35
C GLU A 264 14.99 1.38 10.11
N ASN A 265 14.82 0.63 9.03
CA ASN A 265 14.22 1.13 7.80
C ASN A 265 12.74 0.74 7.69
N LEU A 266 12.27 -0.35 8.29
CA LEU A 266 10.85 -0.72 8.26
C LEU A 266 10.13 -0.43 9.57
N VAL A 267 9.07 0.36 9.53
CA VAL A 267 8.21 0.61 10.69
C VAL A 267 6.76 0.32 10.33
N TYR A 268 6.18 -0.57 11.12
CA TYR A 268 4.82 -1.07 10.96
C TYR A 268 4.06 -0.90 12.27
N ILE A 269 2.87 -0.30 12.20
CA ILE A 269 1.98 -0.10 13.35
C ILE A 269 0.68 -0.84 13.08
N ASN A 270 0.03 -1.34 14.12
CA ASN A 270 -1.30 -1.91 14.02
C ASN A 270 -2.30 -0.86 13.49
N ALA A 271 -3.00 -1.20 12.41
CA ALA A 271 -3.91 -0.29 11.72
C ALA A 271 -5.07 0.16 12.61
N ALA A 272 -5.58 -0.70 13.50
CA ALA A 272 -6.67 -0.36 14.40
C ALA A 272 -6.27 0.72 15.44
N ILE A 273 -4.99 0.75 15.83
CA ILE A 273 -4.44 1.80 16.69
C ILE A 273 -4.37 3.12 15.92
N MET A 274 -3.94 3.08 14.67
CA MET A 274 -3.90 4.25 13.79
C MET A 274 -5.30 4.85 13.59
N ASP A 275 -6.30 4.01 13.31
CA ASP A 275 -7.69 4.43 13.17
C ASP A 275 -8.19 5.11 14.46
N LYS A 276 -7.89 4.54 15.64
CA LYS A 276 -8.28 5.13 16.93
C LYS A 276 -7.66 6.53 17.14
N PHE A 277 -6.41 6.73 16.75
CA PHE A 277 -5.77 8.05 16.82
C PHE A 277 -6.42 9.06 15.87
N GLN A 278 -6.84 8.63 14.67
CA GLN A 278 -7.57 9.48 13.74
C GLN A 278 -8.96 9.85 14.27
N ASP A 279 -9.69 8.88 14.85
CA ASP A 279 -11.00 9.12 15.45
C ASP A 279 -10.91 10.17 16.59
N ILE A 280 -9.90 10.08 17.48
CA ILE A 280 -9.67 11.07 18.56
C ILE A 280 -9.47 12.49 18.00
N LEU A 281 -8.73 12.63 16.89
CA LEU A 281 -8.51 13.94 16.27
C LEU A 281 -9.76 14.51 15.61
N GLN A 282 -10.59 13.65 15.01
CA GLN A 282 -11.85 14.05 14.40
C GLN A 282 -12.89 14.49 15.45
N GLU A 283 -12.94 13.83 16.61
CA GLU A 283 -13.80 14.24 17.73
C GLU A 283 -13.49 15.67 18.21
N GLY A 284 -12.21 16.04 18.25
CA GLY A 284 -11.77 17.38 18.65
C GLY A 284 -12.16 18.48 17.67
N ALA A 285 -12.28 18.17 16.37
CA ALA A 285 -12.60 19.16 15.35
C ALA A 285 -14.11 19.52 15.29
N GLY A 286 -15.00 18.61 15.69
CA GLY A 286 -16.45 18.76 15.50
C GLY A 286 -17.21 19.51 16.60
N THR A 287 -16.57 19.87 17.72
CA THR A 287 -17.28 20.43 18.89
C THR A 287 -17.31 21.96 18.95
N GLY A 288 -16.69 22.66 17.98
CA GLY A 288 -16.48 24.12 18.04
C GLY A 288 -17.54 25.04 17.42
N GLU A 289 -18.53 24.55 16.65
CA GLU A 289 -19.33 25.43 15.76
C GLU A 289 -20.85 25.53 16.05
N SER A 290 -21.39 25.02 17.16
CA SER A 290 -22.87 24.94 17.32
C SER A 290 -23.56 25.88 18.30
N ASN A 291 -22.91 26.89 18.91
CA ASN A 291 -23.56 27.72 19.95
C ASN A 291 -23.40 29.25 19.84
N GLU A 292 -23.46 29.83 18.63
CA GLU A 292 -23.67 31.28 18.47
C GLU A 292 -24.77 31.61 17.45
N ALA A 293 -26.02 31.26 17.76
CA ALA A 293 -27.20 31.84 17.09
C ALA A 293 -28.42 31.92 18.02
N GLU A 294 -28.25 32.42 19.24
CA GLU A 294 -29.33 33.10 19.97
C GLU A 294 -28.80 34.42 20.54
N SER A 295 -28.50 35.36 19.64
CA SER A 295 -28.33 36.77 20.01
C SER A 295 -29.68 37.47 19.90
N GLY A 296 -30.37 37.51 21.04
CA GLY A 296 -31.43 38.44 21.31
C GLY A 296 -30.90 39.87 21.26
N THR A 297 -31.65 40.73 20.60
CA THR A 297 -31.50 42.17 20.61
C THR A 297 -31.67 42.72 22.03
N ASP A 298 -30.65 43.29 22.65
CA ASP A 298 -30.83 44.53 23.43
C ASP A 298 -29.54 45.29 23.77
N ALA A 299 -29.63 46.60 23.54
CA ALA A 299 -29.03 47.75 24.21
C ALA A 299 -27.50 47.90 24.50
N THR A 300 -27.00 48.98 23.89
CA THR A 300 -26.26 50.13 24.49
C THR A 300 -24.73 50.12 24.65
N MET A 301 -24.14 50.99 23.83
CA MET A 301 -22.92 51.80 23.95
C MET A 301 -22.50 52.18 25.38
N ASP A 302 -21.20 52.12 25.70
CA ASP A 302 -20.31 53.30 25.75
C ASP A 302 -18.81 52.91 25.92
N PRO A 303 -17.82 53.74 25.49
CA PRO A 303 -16.39 53.42 25.50
C PRO A 303 -15.53 54.34 26.40
N GLN A 304 -14.54 53.79 27.11
CA GLN A 304 -13.39 54.50 27.73
C GLN A 304 -12.25 53.47 27.87
N SER A 305 -11.07 53.57 27.26
CA SER A 305 -9.97 54.56 27.27
C SER A 305 -8.76 54.01 28.05
N ASP A 306 -7.58 54.43 27.56
CA ASP A 306 -6.30 54.56 28.26
C ASP A 306 -5.27 53.42 28.18
N ASP A 307 -4.29 53.64 27.30
CA ASP A 307 -2.86 53.83 27.57
C ASP A 307 -2.16 52.90 28.58
N PHE A 308 -1.12 52.20 28.12
CA PHE A 308 0.12 52.09 28.89
C PHE A 308 1.36 51.86 28.01
N GLU A 309 2.40 52.64 28.32
CA GLU A 309 3.70 52.74 27.66
C GLU A 309 4.65 51.53 27.90
N ALA A 310 5.65 51.48 27.02
CA ALA A 310 6.80 50.60 27.00
C ALA A 310 7.72 50.70 28.24
N SER A 311 8.49 49.64 28.51
CA SER A 311 9.91 49.79 28.87
C SER A 311 10.71 48.49 28.73
N SER A 312 11.89 48.72 28.16
CA SER A 312 13.14 47.95 28.07
C SER A 312 13.59 47.13 29.29
N GLY A 313 14.39 46.10 28.99
CA GLY A 313 15.34 45.50 29.92
C GLY A 313 16.29 44.54 29.20
N GLY A 314 17.49 45.01 28.85
CA GLY A 314 18.59 44.17 28.39
C GLY A 314 19.33 43.51 29.55
N ASN A 315 20.10 42.45 29.28
CA ASN A 315 21.29 42.14 30.05
C ASN A 315 22.29 41.28 29.27
N ASP A 316 23.52 41.79 29.17
CA ASP A 316 24.74 41.10 28.74
C ASP A 316 25.25 40.16 29.84
N GLY A 317 25.98 39.10 29.47
CA GLY A 317 26.63 38.21 30.43
C GLY A 317 27.60 37.20 29.81
N ARG A 318 28.83 37.65 29.61
CA ARG A 318 30.03 36.93 29.12
C ARG A 318 30.74 36.12 30.22
N ALA A 319 31.31 34.95 29.89
CA ALA A 319 32.58 34.36 30.40
C ALA A 319 32.77 32.97 29.74
N GLU A 320 33.72 32.73 28.83
CA GLU A 320 35.17 32.47 28.99
C GLU A 320 35.54 31.47 30.11
N GLY A 321 36.04 30.29 29.72
CA GLY A 321 36.59 29.26 30.60
C GLY A 321 37.29 28.14 29.81
N THR A 322 38.58 27.99 30.07
CA THR A 322 39.66 27.29 29.33
C THR A 322 39.72 25.75 29.44
N HIS A 323 40.34 25.16 28.41
CA HIS A 323 40.88 23.79 28.28
C HIS A 323 41.85 23.37 29.41
N PRO A 324 42.11 22.05 29.54
CA PRO A 324 43.43 21.55 29.12
C PRO A 324 43.42 20.22 28.34
N GLU A 325 44.57 20.00 27.69
CA GLU A 325 44.96 18.94 26.76
C GLU A 325 45.30 17.60 27.43
N HIS A 326 45.16 16.49 26.69
CA HIS A 326 46.20 15.45 26.57
C HIS A 326 45.96 14.55 25.33
N SER A 327 46.95 14.58 24.43
CA SER A 327 47.44 13.65 23.39
C SER A 327 47.18 12.14 23.61
N ASN A 328 47.22 11.20 22.64
CA ASN A 328 47.41 11.13 21.18
C ASN A 328 47.15 9.66 20.76
N SER A 329 46.57 9.41 19.58
CA SER A 329 46.74 8.19 18.75
C SER A 329 45.69 8.21 17.60
N SER A 330 45.86 9.06 16.58
CA SER A 330 46.42 8.71 15.26
C SER A 330 45.68 7.61 14.48
N SER A 331 44.65 8.01 13.74
CA SER A 331 44.35 7.60 12.36
C SER A 331 43.44 8.68 11.76
N ALA A 332 43.83 9.27 10.62
CA ALA A 332 43.28 10.54 10.11
C ALA A 332 41.84 10.42 9.55
N PRO A 333 41.04 11.51 9.58
CA PRO A 333 39.61 11.50 9.30
C PRO A 333 39.24 12.01 7.90
N ILE A 334 38.02 11.67 7.47
CA ILE A 334 37.25 12.38 6.44
C ILE A 334 36.39 13.40 7.20
N ASP A 335 36.69 14.68 7.04
CA ASP A 335 35.81 15.79 7.43
C ASP A 335 34.70 15.93 6.36
N GLU A 336 33.42 15.93 6.75
CA GLU A 336 32.51 17.06 6.50
C GLU A 336 31.09 16.86 7.06
N ILE A 337 30.69 17.87 7.85
CA ILE A 337 29.34 18.42 8.07
C ILE A 337 28.35 17.57 8.89
N VAL A 338 28.51 17.63 10.21
CA VAL A 338 27.38 17.48 11.16
C VAL A 338 26.80 18.87 11.39
N GLY A 339 25.68 19.16 10.74
CA GLY A 339 24.84 20.31 11.10
C GLY A 339 24.09 19.99 12.39
N GLU A 340 24.36 20.75 13.45
CA GLU A 340 23.59 20.73 14.70
C GLU A 340 22.13 21.10 14.40
N SER A 341 21.26 20.09 14.30
CA SER A 341 19.81 20.31 14.33
C SER A 341 19.41 20.68 15.76
N SER A 342 19.22 21.97 15.97
CA SER A 342 18.63 22.52 17.19
C SER A 342 17.27 21.86 17.44
N SER A 343 17.15 21.16 18.57
CA SER A 343 15.92 20.54 19.02
C SER A 343 14.94 21.62 19.47
N VAL A 344 14.13 22.11 18.54
CA VAL A 344 12.98 22.95 18.86
C VAL A 344 11.98 22.08 19.62
N ILE A 345 11.95 22.24 20.94
CA ILE A 345 10.89 21.71 21.80
C ILE A 345 9.59 22.42 21.37
N PRO A 346 8.56 21.70 20.91
CA PRO A 346 7.31 22.33 20.52
C PRO A 346 6.70 23.07 21.70
N SER A 347 6.21 24.29 21.46
CA SER A 347 5.34 25.01 22.39
C SER A 347 4.16 24.12 22.79
N GLU A 348 3.88 24.01 24.09
CA GLU A 348 2.76 23.23 24.61
C GLU A 348 1.44 23.70 23.95
N PRO A 349 0.54 22.76 23.61
CA PRO A 349 -0.76 23.11 23.06
C PRO A 349 -1.50 24.04 24.04
N SER A 350 -2.23 25.01 23.49
CA SER A 350 -3.10 25.87 24.29
C SER A 350 -4.03 24.98 25.13
N PRO A 351 -4.24 25.24 26.43
CA PRO A 351 -4.86 24.32 27.39
C PRO A 351 -6.38 24.08 27.20
N GLY A 352 -6.90 24.14 25.97
CA GLY A 352 -8.34 24.15 25.68
C GLY A 352 -8.94 22.88 25.07
N ASN A 353 -8.15 21.96 24.51
CA ASN A 353 -8.71 20.80 23.79
C ASN A 353 -8.38 19.47 24.49
N ASP A 354 -9.36 18.89 25.17
CA ASP A 354 -9.25 17.59 25.85
C ASP A 354 -8.81 16.46 24.90
N ALA A 355 -9.18 16.52 23.62
CA ALA A 355 -8.76 15.54 22.62
C ALA A 355 -7.24 15.58 22.37
N ASP A 356 -6.63 16.76 22.32
CA ASP A 356 -5.18 16.92 22.12
C ASP A 356 -4.40 16.38 23.33
N VAL A 357 -4.91 16.59 24.54
CA VAL A 357 -4.32 16.04 25.78
C VAL A 357 -4.37 14.51 25.76
N ARG A 358 -5.56 13.93 25.50
CA ARG A 358 -5.74 12.46 25.40
C ARG A 358 -4.84 11.85 24.33
N PHE A 359 -4.72 12.51 23.17
CA PHE A 359 -3.82 12.09 22.09
C PHE A 359 -2.36 12.07 22.55
N LEU A 360 -1.89 13.16 23.16
CA LEU A 360 -0.51 13.29 23.62
C LEU A 360 -0.15 12.29 24.72
N GLU A 361 -1.07 12.01 25.64
CA GLU A 361 -0.88 11.02 26.70
C GLU A 361 -0.81 9.60 26.14
N ALA A 362 -1.76 9.20 25.29
CA ALA A 362 -1.74 7.88 24.65
C ALA A 362 -0.47 7.69 23.79
N SER A 363 -0.07 8.75 23.09
CA SER A 363 1.15 8.78 22.29
C SER A 363 2.43 8.67 23.15
N ARG A 364 2.48 9.34 24.32
CA ARG A 364 3.59 9.21 25.27
C ARG A 364 3.67 7.81 25.86
N GLU A 365 2.54 7.25 26.26
CA GLU A 365 2.48 5.94 26.88
C GLU A 365 2.96 4.84 25.91
N LEU A 366 2.50 4.87 24.66
CA LEU A 366 2.97 3.93 23.64
C LEU A 366 4.50 4.04 23.45
N ARG A 367 5.06 5.25 23.34
CA ARG A 367 6.52 5.43 23.18
C ARG A 367 7.31 4.93 24.38
N ARG A 368 6.84 5.22 25.58
CA ARG A 368 7.46 4.76 26.82
C ARG A 368 7.50 3.23 26.84
N ARG A 369 6.36 2.59 26.59
CA ARG A 369 6.26 1.12 26.54
C ARG A 369 7.19 0.51 25.48
N LEU A 370 7.19 1.05 24.25
CA LEU A 370 8.07 0.56 23.19
C LEU A 370 9.56 0.69 23.57
N THR A 371 9.94 1.78 24.23
CA THR A 371 11.30 1.97 24.75
C THR A 371 11.63 0.94 25.82
N ASP A 372 10.72 0.71 26.76
CA ASP A 372 10.88 -0.26 27.87
C ASP A 372 11.00 -1.71 27.33
N GLU A 373 10.37 -2.01 26.19
CA GLU A 373 10.44 -3.31 25.51
C GLU A 373 11.65 -3.46 24.58
N GLY A 374 12.51 -2.45 24.48
CA GLY A 374 13.72 -2.51 23.67
C GLY A 374 13.49 -2.25 22.17
N ALA A 375 12.37 -1.61 21.79
CA ALA A 375 12.23 -1.08 20.45
C ALA A 375 13.35 -0.08 20.15
N SER A 376 13.80 -0.02 18.89
CA SER A 376 14.87 0.88 18.51
C SER A 376 14.46 2.35 18.72
N HIS A 377 15.44 3.22 18.96
CA HIS A 377 15.21 4.66 18.99
C HIS A 377 14.60 5.18 17.67
N MET A 378 14.95 4.57 16.54
CA MET A 378 14.39 4.92 15.23
C MET A 378 12.90 4.54 15.15
N THR A 379 12.49 3.36 15.63
CA THR A 379 11.08 2.97 15.72
C THR A 379 10.28 4.01 16.50
N VAL A 380 10.76 4.36 17.70
CA VAL A 380 10.09 5.34 18.58
C VAL A 380 10.03 6.72 17.91
N ALA A 381 11.10 7.14 17.24
CA ALA A 381 11.16 8.41 16.52
C ALA A 381 10.20 8.44 15.32
N MET A 382 10.16 7.39 14.51
CA MET A 382 9.26 7.29 13.36
C MET A 382 7.80 7.24 13.77
N ILE A 383 7.46 6.50 14.84
CA ILE A 383 6.10 6.51 15.41
C ILE A 383 5.74 7.92 15.92
N SER A 384 6.70 8.62 16.54
CA SER A 384 6.49 10.02 16.95
C SER A 384 6.20 10.94 15.77
N GLN A 385 6.96 10.80 14.68
CA GLN A 385 6.76 11.58 13.46
C GLN A 385 5.42 11.26 12.80
N LEU A 386 5.04 9.98 12.78
CA LEU A 386 3.76 9.52 12.27
C LEU A 386 2.60 10.18 13.02
N PHE A 387 2.65 10.17 14.36
CA PHE A 387 1.64 10.84 15.18
C PHE A 387 1.61 12.34 15.00
N ARG A 388 2.77 13.00 14.84
CA ARG A 388 2.80 14.43 14.49
C ARG A 388 2.18 14.72 13.13
N ALA A 389 2.40 13.86 12.14
CA ALA A 389 1.81 14.02 10.81
C ALA A 389 0.28 13.81 10.86
N VAL A 390 -0.17 12.83 11.63
CA VAL A 390 -1.60 12.57 11.90
C VAL A 390 -2.24 13.79 12.59
N GLN A 391 -1.61 14.34 13.63
CA GLN A 391 -2.09 15.55 14.32
C GLN A 391 -2.16 16.78 13.41
N ARG A 392 -1.23 16.91 12.46
CA ARG A 392 -1.20 18.03 11.50
C ARG A 392 -2.14 17.84 10.30
N GLY A 393 -2.75 16.67 10.14
CA GLY A 393 -3.48 16.33 8.92
C GLY A 393 -2.58 16.22 7.67
N THR A 394 -1.25 16.23 7.81
CA THR A 394 -0.29 16.20 6.69
C THR A 394 0.15 14.77 6.33
N TYR A 395 -0.68 13.79 6.68
CA TYR A 395 -0.32 12.38 6.63
C TYR A 395 -0.11 11.84 5.21
N GLU A 396 -0.73 12.47 4.21
CA GLU A 396 -0.70 12.02 2.82
C GLU A 396 0.68 12.11 2.17
N HIS A 397 1.63 12.82 2.79
CA HIS A 397 2.97 13.08 2.23
C HIS A 397 4.10 12.23 2.83
N LEU A 398 3.80 11.30 3.74
CA LEU A 398 4.78 10.31 4.22
C LEU A 398 4.92 9.18 3.20
N ILE A 399 5.47 9.49 2.02
CA ILE A 399 5.81 8.47 1.02
C ILE A 399 7.27 8.08 1.23
N ASP A 400 7.46 6.79 1.50
CA ASP A 400 8.69 5.98 1.50
C ASP A 400 10.04 6.66 1.79
N PHE A 401 10.64 6.31 2.92
CA PHE A 401 12.04 6.62 3.22
C PHE A 401 13.04 5.62 2.60
N ASN A 402 12.56 4.60 1.87
CA ASN A 402 13.37 3.43 1.46
C ASN A 402 13.34 3.09 -0.03
N LEU A 403 12.85 3.97 -0.90
CA LEU A 403 12.99 3.82 -2.36
C LEU A 403 14.25 4.51 -2.88
#